data_AF-A0A6M0BGX4-F1
#
_entry.id   AF-A0A6M0BGX4-F1
#
_cell.length_a   1.000
_cell.length_b   1.000
_cell.length_c   1.000
_cell.angle_alpha   90.00
_cell.angle_beta   90.00
_cell.angle_gamma   90.00
#
_symmetry.space_group_name_H-M   'P 1'
#
loop_
_entity.id
_entity.type
_entity.pdbx_description
1 polymer ?
#
loop_
_entity_poly.entity_id
_entity_poly.type
_entity_poly.pdbx_seq_one_letter_code
_entity_poly.pdbx_strand_id
1 'polypeptide(L)'
;QQREEANRKPLKIGIGINSDSVISGNMGSTKRMEFTSIGDGVNLGARLETASKQYGCDILISENTYRACADQIWARELDKVIVKGKTKPVSIYELVGLKSEPISEYKARIIEHYYKGRQYYLQRQFALAMGEFGTVLEKYDKHDQASVLHLNRCQRFLQEPPNDDWDGGWKLLEK
;
A
#
# COMPACT_ATOMS: atom_id res chain seq x y z
N GLN A 1 -22.50 -9.88 -5.71
CA GLN A 1 -23.70 -10.75 -5.88
C GLN A 1 -24.95 -10.19 -5.19
N GLN A 2 -25.30 -10.47 -3.92
CA GLN A 2 -26.61 -10.05 -3.36
C GLN A 2 -26.92 -8.53 -3.37
N ARG A 3 -25.92 -7.63 -3.25
CA ARG A 3 -26.16 -6.17 -3.33
C ARG A 3 -26.33 -5.65 -4.75
N GLU A 4 -25.62 -6.25 -5.71
CA GLU A 4 -25.70 -5.89 -7.13
C GLU A 4 -27.03 -6.35 -7.73
N GLU A 5 -27.49 -7.55 -7.37
CA GLU A 5 -28.82 -8.05 -7.69
C GLU A 5 -29.94 -7.17 -7.12
N ALA A 6 -29.67 -6.51 -5.97
CA ALA A 6 -30.57 -5.55 -5.35
C ALA A 6 -30.38 -4.10 -5.83
N ASN A 7 -29.56 -3.86 -6.87
CA ASN A 7 -29.23 -2.54 -7.42
C ASN A 7 -28.68 -1.54 -6.38
N ARG A 8 -27.97 -2.05 -5.36
CA ARG A 8 -27.33 -1.28 -4.29
C ARG A 8 -25.84 -1.14 -4.56
N LYS A 9 -25.27 0.01 -4.19
CA LYS A 9 -23.82 0.24 -4.31
C LYS A 9 -23.02 -0.88 -3.60
N PRO A 10 -21.95 -1.39 -4.22
CA PRO A 10 -21.04 -2.33 -3.57
C PRO A 10 -20.44 -1.72 -2.31
N LEU A 11 -20.30 -2.54 -1.26
CA LEU A 11 -19.60 -2.13 -0.05
C LEU A 11 -18.10 -2.26 -0.31
N LYS A 12 -17.35 -1.17 -0.15
CA LYS A 12 -15.89 -1.17 -0.20
C LYS A 12 -15.34 -1.13 1.21
N ILE A 13 -14.40 -2.02 1.52
CA ILE A 13 -13.77 -2.15 2.84
C ILE A 13 -12.26 -2.08 2.65
N GLY A 14 -11.61 -1.21 3.41
CA GLY A 14 -10.15 -1.19 3.53
C GLY A 14 -9.71 -2.11 4.65
N ILE A 15 -8.62 -2.85 4.43
CA ILE A 15 -8.01 -3.74 5.41
C ILE A 15 -6.51 -3.47 5.43
N GLY A 16 -5.96 -3.27 6.63
CA GLY A 16 -4.53 -3.14 6.86
C GLY A 16 -4.00 -4.27 7.73
N ILE A 17 -2.98 -4.98 7.24
CA ILE A 17 -2.37 -6.11 7.95
C ILE A 17 -0.90 -5.83 8.21
N ASN A 18 -0.50 -5.95 9.48
CA ASN A 18 0.90 -5.85 9.89
C ASN A 18 1.30 -7.04 10.75
N SER A 19 2.54 -7.49 10.57
CA SER A 19 3.17 -8.53 11.38
C SER A 19 4.33 -7.91 12.16
N ASP A 20 4.28 -7.99 13.48
CA ASP A 20 5.33 -7.45 14.35
C ASP A 20 5.36 -8.20 15.68
N SER A 21 6.45 -8.02 16.43
CA SER A 21 6.56 -8.50 17.81
C SER A 21 5.77 -7.59 18.74
N VAL A 22 4.88 -8.17 19.54
CA VAL A 22 4.02 -7.45 20.48
C VAL A 22 4.01 -8.15 21.83
N ILE A 23 3.80 -7.38 22.90
CA ILE A 23 3.52 -7.91 24.23
C ILE A 23 2.00 -7.98 24.38
N SER A 24 1.47 -9.15 24.72
CA SER A 24 0.04 -9.33 24.95
C SER A 24 -0.22 -9.73 26.40
N GLY A 25 -1.25 -9.15 27.02
CA GLY A 25 -1.60 -9.44 28.39
C GLY A 25 -2.77 -8.61 28.92
N ASN A 26 -3.19 -8.91 30.15
CA ASN A 26 -4.19 -8.11 30.85
C ASN A 26 -3.52 -6.80 31.31
N MET A 27 -3.99 -5.68 30.76
CA MET A 27 -3.53 -4.34 31.12
C MET A 27 -4.69 -3.57 31.74
N GLY A 28 -4.41 -2.81 32.79
CA GLY A 28 -5.41 -1.97 33.45
C GLY A 28 -5.24 -1.90 34.96
N SER A 29 -6.24 -1.34 35.62
CA SER A 29 -6.27 -1.27 37.08
C SER A 29 -7.01 -2.48 37.65
N THR A 30 -6.89 -2.72 38.95
CA THR A 30 -7.66 -3.75 39.66
C THR A 30 -9.18 -3.66 39.47
N LYS A 31 -9.71 -2.48 39.07
CA LYS A 31 -11.14 -2.28 38.80
C LYS A 31 -11.55 -2.46 37.33
N ARG A 32 -10.61 -2.45 36.39
CA ARG A 32 -10.83 -2.71 34.96
C ARG A 32 -9.54 -3.24 34.35
N MET A 33 -9.58 -4.51 33.96
CA MET A 33 -8.54 -5.20 33.23
C MET A 33 -9.06 -5.49 31.83
N GLU A 34 -8.30 -5.08 30.81
CA GLU A 34 -8.58 -5.40 29.41
C GLU A 34 -7.42 -6.21 28.84
N PHE A 35 -7.75 -7.29 28.13
CA PHE A 35 -6.75 -8.05 27.40
C PHE A 35 -6.38 -7.26 26.15
N THR A 36 -5.13 -6.83 26.04
CA THR A 36 -4.66 -6.00 24.94
C THR A 36 -3.25 -6.39 24.52
N SER A 37 -2.87 -5.93 23.34
CA SER A 37 -1.52 -6.10 22.79
C SER A 37 -0.88 -4.74 22.59
N ILE A 38 0.37 -4.60 23.07
CA ILE A 38 1.15 -3.37 23.02
C ILE A 38 2.44 -3.64 22.26
N GLY A 39 2.74 -2.76 21.30
CA GLY A 39 3.96 -2.78 20.52
C GLY A 39 3.90 -1.74 19.40
N ASP A 40 5.06 -1.29 18.93
CA ASP A 40 5.16 -0.26 17.89
C ASP A 40 4.42 -0.66 16.60
N GLY A 41 4.36 -1.97 16.31
CA GLY A 41 3.68 -2.53 15.14
C GLY A 41 2.16 -2.59 15.24
N VAL A 42 1.56 -2.45 16.43
CA VAL A 42 0.09 -2.54 16.59
C VAL A 42 -0.61 -1.42 15.83
N ASN A 43 -0.02 -0.23 15.81
CA ASN A 43 -0.59 0.95 15.15
C ASN A 43 -0.36 0.97 13.63
N LEU A 44 0.57 0.16 13.10
CA LEU A 44 0.82 0.14 11.66
C LEU A 44 -0.35 -0.46 10.88
N GLY A 45 -1.01 -1.49 11.42
CA GLY A 45 -2.19 -2.10 10.77
C GLY A 45 -3.31 -1.08 10.52
N ALA A 46 -3.68 -0.30 11.54
CA ALA A 46 -4.68 0.76 11.42
C ALA A 46 -4.28 1.83 10.39
N ARG A 47 -2.99 2.20 10.35
CA ARG A 47 -2.48 3.15 9.34
C ARG A 47 -2.56 2.60 7.92
N LEU A 48 -2.26 1.32 7.74
CA LEU A 48 -2.39 0.65 6.44
C LEU A 48 -3.86 0.57 6.00
N GLU A 49 -4.79 0.33 6.91
CA GLU A 49 -6.22 0.39 6.61
C GLU A 49 -6.61 1.76 6.07
N THR A 50 -6.22 2.84 6.76
CA THR A 50 -6.50 4.21 6.32
C THR A 50 -5.81 4.53 4.99
N ALA A 51 -4.57 4.04 4.79
CA ALA A 51 -3.82 4.23 3.56
C ALA A 51 -4.44 3.47 2.37
N SER A 52 -5.14 2.36 2.60
CA SER A 52 -5.74 1.55 1.54
C SER A 52 -6.66 2.40 0.65
N LYS A 53 -7.38 3.35 1.26
CA LYS A 53 -8.21 4.32 0.54
C LYS A 53 -7.42 5.26 -0.37
N GLN A 54 -6.22 5.67 0.03
CA GLN A 54 -5.37 6.56 -0.77
C GLN A 54 -4.81 5.85 -2.01
N TYR A 55 -4.46 4.57 -1.87
CA TYR A 55 -3.96 3.75 -2.98
C TYR A 55 -5.06 3.05 -3.77
N GLY A 56 -6.31 3.10 -3.30
CA GLY A 56 -7.46 2.46 -3.96
C GLY A 56 -7.47 0.93 -3.84
N CYS A 57 -6.84 0.39 -2.79
CA CYS A 57 -6.68 -1.05 -2.57
C CYS A 57 -7.63 -1.54 -1.47
N ASP A 58 -8.11 -2.77 -1.61
CA ASP A 58 -8.94 -3.42 -0.58
C ASP A 58 -8.09 -3.88 0.61
N ILE A 59 -6.90 -4.45 0.34
CA ILE A 59 -6.03 -5.02 1.38
C ILE A 59 -4.60 -4.51 1.18
N LEU A 60 -4.09 -3.80 2.20
CA LEU A 60 -2.69 -3.44 2.33
C LEU A 60 -1.99 -4.28 3.38
N ILE A 61 -0.77 -4.71 3.06
CA ILE A 61 0.08 -5.47 3.97
C ILE A 61 1.42 -4.77 4.15
N SER A 62 1.97 -4.87 5.36
CA SER A 62 3.31 -4.41 5.68
C SER A 62 4.38 -5.26 4.99
N GLU A 63 5.61 -4.72 4.89
CA GLU A 63 6.77 -5.48 4.45
C GLU A 63 7.02 -6.74 5.28
N ASN A 64 6.82 -6.71 6.60
CA ASN A 64 6.99 -7.87 7.45
C ASN A 64 5.98 -8.98 7.12
N THR A 65 4.71 -8.60 6.92
CA THR A 65 3.66 -9.53 6.51
C THR A 65 3.96 -10.10 5.13
N TYR A 66 4.33 -9.25 4.17
CA TYR A 66 4.71 -9.69 2.83
C TYR A 66 5.84 -10.71 2.87
N ARG A 67 6.93 -10.44 3.60
CA ARG A 67 8.07 -11.36 3.73
C ARG A 67 7.67 -12.72 4.30
N ALA A 68 6.67 -12.77 5.19
CA ALA A 68 6.21 -14.02 5.79
C ALA A 68 5.36 -14.89 4.84
N CYS A 69 4.80 -14.33 3.76
CA CYS A 69 3.89 -15.06 2.86
C CYS A 69 4.12 -14.81 1.35
N ALA A 70 5.25 -14.19 0.97
CA ALA A 70 5.53 -13.79 -0.42
C ALA A 70 5.51 -14.96 -1.42
N ASP A 71 5.78 -16.17 -0.96
CA ASP A 71 5.73 -17.41 -1.75
C ASP A 71 4.30 -17.88 -2.06
N GLN A 72 3.32 -17.42 -1.29
CA GLN A 72 1.91 -17.86 -1.35
C GLN A 72 0.96 -16.82 -1.97
N ILE A 73 1.41 -15.59 -2.19
CA ILE A 73 0.56 -14.49 -2.67
C ILE A 73 1.09 -13.81 -3.94
N TRP A 74 0.15 -13.27 -4.71
CA TRP A 74 0.42 -12.20 -5.66
C TRP A 74 0.34 -10.87 -4.92
N ALA A 75 1.38 -10.06 -5.03
CA ALA A 75 1.44 -8.76 -4.39
C ALA A 75 2.01 -7.70 -5.34
N ARG A 76 1.59 -6.46 -5.13
CA ARG A 76 2.13 -5.27 -5.80
C ARG A 76 2.77 -4.37 -4.75
N GLU A 77 4.08 -4.14 -4.83
CA GLU A 77 4.74 -3.12 -3.98
C GLU A 77 4.24 -1.74 -4.40
N LEU A 78 3.59 -1.02 -3.49
CA LEU A 78 2.96 0.27 -3.78
C LEU A 78 3.85 1.45 -3.45
N ASP A 79 4.40 1.46 -2.24
CA ASP A 79 5.15 2.62 -1.77
C ASP A 79 6.09 2.32 -0.60
N LYS A 80 6.93 3.29 -0.28
CA LYS A 80 7.69 3.37 0.96
C LYS A 80 7.10 4.47 1.81
N VAL A 81 6.55 4.11 2.97
CA VAL A 81 5.88 5.07 3.86
C VAL A 81 6.65 5.28 5.15
N ILE A 82 6.79 6.54 5.55
CA ILE A 82 7.35 6.89 6.85
C ILE A 82 6.21 7.02 7.84
N VAL A 83 6.26 6.24 8.91
CA VAL A 83 5.25 6.23 9.97
C VAL A 83 5.72 7.10 11.12
N LYS A 84 4.81 7.86 11.72
CA LYS A 84 5.13 8.71 12.88
C LYS A 84 5.76 7.87 13.99
N GLY A 85 6.94 8.28 14.45
CA GLY A 85 7.74 7.59 15.45
C GLY A 85 8.84 6.69 14.89
N LYS A 86 8.87 6.41 13.59
CA LYS A 86 9.98 5.68 12.94
C LYS A 86 10.74 6.58 11.97
N THR A 87 12.06 6.43 11.96
CA THR A 87 12.96 7.16 11.06
C THR A 87 13.17 6.45 9.73
N LYS A 88 12.95 5.14 9.67
CA LYS A 88 13.10 4.34 8.44
C LYS A 88 11.75 4.17 7.75
N PRO A 89 11.67 4.39 6.43
CA PRO A 89 10.48 4.07 5.66
C PRO A 89 10.25 2.56 5.64
N VAL A 90 8.98 2.17 5.62
CA VAL A 90 8.54 0.78 5.52
C VAL A 90 7.85 0.59 4.18
N SER A 91 8.18 -0.49 3.48
CA SER A 91 7.52 -0.80 2.21
C SER A 91 6.11 -1.34 2.46
N ILE A 92 5.16 -0.94 1.62
CA ILE A 92 3.76 -1.38 1.70
C ILE A 92 3.36 -2.06 0.40
N TYR A 93 2.52 -3.08 0.53
CA TYR A 93 2.14 -3.93 -0.59
C TYR A 93 0.62 -4.05 -0.64
N GLU A 94 0.07 -4.08 -1.85
CA GLU A 94 -1.28 -4.55 -2.09
C GLU A 94 -1.27 -6.08 -2.18
N LEU A 95 -2.21 -6.73 -1.49
CA LEU A 95 -2.50 -8.14 -1.70
C LEU A 95 -3.43 -8.29 -2.91
N VAL A 96 -2.93 -8.85 -4.01
CA VAL A 96 -3.67 -8.98 -5.27
C VAL A 96 -4.46 -10.29 -5.37
N GLY A 97 -3.94 -11.35 -4.74
CA GLY A 97 -4.57 -12.67 -4.71
C GLY A 97 -3.64 -13.76 -4.16
N LEU A 98 -4.14 -14.99 -4.09
CA LEU A 98 -3.33 -16.15 -3.71
C LEU A 98 -2.64 -16.74 -4.95
N LYS A 99 -1.42 -17.25 -4.81
CA LYS A 99 -0.68 -17.91 -5.90
C LYS A 99 -1.27 -19.26 -6.31
N SER A 100 -2.12 -19.85 -5.48
CA SER A 100 -2.93 -21.01 -5.84
C SER A 100 -3.93 -20.71 -6.96
N GLU A 101 -4.22 -19.43 -7.21
CA GLU A 101 -5.12 -18.97 -8.25
C GLU A 101 -4.35 -18.08 -9.26
N PRO A 102 -4.51 -18.29 -10.57
CA PRO A 102 -3.89 -17.41 -11.55
C PRO A 102 -4.58 -16.04 -11.52
N ILE A 103 -3.77 -14.99 -11.58
CA ILE A 103 -4.26 -13.64 -11.86
C ILE A 103 -4.49 -13.47 -13.37
N SER A 104 -5.41 -12.58 -13.73
CA SER A 104 -5.62 -12.23 -15.14
C SER A 104 -4.37 -11.59 -15.74
N GLU A 105 -4.19 -11.72 -17.06
CA GLU A 105 -3.09 -11.06 -17.77
C GLU A 105 -3.11 -9.54 -17.55
N TYR A 106 -4.30 -8.92 -17.53
CA TYR A 106 -4.46 -7.50 -17.19
C TYR A 106 -3.87 -7.15 -15.83
N LYS A 107 -4.18 -7.93 -14.77
CA LYS A 107 -3.59 -7.70 -13.44
C LYS A 107 -2.07 -7.88 -13.45
N ALA A 108 -1.57 -8.92 -14.14
CA ALA A 108 -0.13 -9.15 -14.27
C ALA A 108 0.59 -7.97 -14.94
N ARG A 109 0.01 -7.40 -16.02
CA ARG A 109 0.56 -6.23 -16.71
C ARG A 109 0.51 -4.97 -15.87
N ILE A 110 -0.56 -4.76 -15.10
CA ILE A 110 -0.63 -3.65 -14.14
C ILE A 110 0.53 -3.76 -13.14
N ILE A 111 0.74 -4.93 -12.52
CA ILE A 111 1.84 -5.15 -11.58
C ILE A 111 3.20 -4.88 -12.24
N GLU A 112 3.41 -5.39 -13.46
CA GLU A 112 4.67 -5.24 -14.20
C GLU A 112 5.00 -3.77 -14.50
N HIS A 113 4.07 -3.04 -15.12
CA HIS A 113 4.27 -1.63 -15.46
C HIS A 113 4.38 -0.77 -14.20
N TYR A 114 3.54 -1.02 -13.19
CA TYR A 114 3.62 -0.31 -11.92
C TYR A 114 4.97 -0.50 -11.25
N TYR A 115 5.50 -1.73 -11.23
CA TYR A 115 6.82 -2.03 -10.69
C TYR A 115 7.92 -1.26 -11.42
N LYS A 116 7.92 -1.27 -12.77
CA LYS A 116 8.88 -0.48 -13.57
C LYS A 116 8.78 1.02 -13.26
N GLY A 117 7.56 1.56 -13.20
CA GLY A 117 7.31 2.95 -12.85
C GLY A 117 7.85 3.30 -11.46
N ARG A 118 7.67 2.42 -10.48
CA ARG A 118 8.24 2.56 -9.14
C ARG A 118 9.76 2.53 -9.12
N GLN A 119 10.39 1.64 -9.90
CA GLN A 119 11.86 1.62 -10.00
C GLN A 119 12.40 2.93 -10.57
N TYR A 120 11.80 3.45 -11.65
CA TYR A 120 12.18 4.75 -12.20
C TYR A 120 11.93 5.91 -11.22
N TYR A 121 10.80 5.88 -10.51
CA TYR A 121 10.47 6.88 -9.49
C TYR A 121 11.52 6.93 -8.37
N LEU A 122 11.94 5.76 -7.86
CA LEU A 122 12.98 5.69 -6.82
C LEU A 122 14.36 6.13 -7.33
N GLN A 123 14.63 5.97 -8.63
CA GLN A 123 15.85 6.44 -9.29
C GLN A 123 15.76 7.91 -9.76
N ARG A 124 14.69 8.64 -9.39
CA ARG A 124 14.41 10.02 -9.82
C ARG A 124 14.27 10.21 -11.33
N GLN A 125 14.04 9.13 -12.07
CA GLN A 125 13.76 9.16 -13.50
C GLN A 125 12.26 9.41 -13.74
N PHE A 126 11.75 10.55 -13.24
CA PHE A 126 10.31 10.81 -13.13
C PHE A 126 9.58 10.80 -14.48
N ALA A 127 10.22 11.24 -15.56
CA ALA A 127 9.63 11.18 -16.89
C ALA A 127 9.40 9.72 -17.36
N LEU A 128 10.35 8.82 -17.10
CA LEU A 128 10.19 7.39 -17.41
C LEU A 128 9.14 6.75 -16.49
N ALA A 129 9.15 7.11 -15.20
CA ALA A 129 8.13 6.67 -14.25
C ALA A 129 6.72 7.03 -14.70
N MET A 130 6.52 8.28 -15.17
CA MET A 130 5.24 8.73 -15.71
C MET A 130 4.79 7.91 -16.93
N GLY A 131 5.70 7.52 -17.81
CA GLY A 131 5.36 6.68 -18.97
C GLY A 131 4.82 5.31 -18.57
N GLU A 132 5.41 4.70 -17.54
CA GLU A 132 4.96 3.40 -17.02
C GLU A 132 3.61 3.52 -16.26
N PHE A 133 3.45 4.51 -15.39
CA PHE A 133 2.16 4.74 -14.71
C PHE A 133 1.05 5.16 -15.69
N GLY A 134 1.38 5.97 -16.71
CA GLY A 134 0.46 6.31 -17.79
C GLY A 134 0.03 5.09 -18.59
N THR A 135 0.95 4.16 -18.86
CA THR A 135 0.63 2.90 -19.53
C THR A 135 -0.38 2.06 -18.74
N VAL A 136 -0.27 2.01 -17.40
CA VAL A 136 -1.28 1.37 -16.54
C VAL A 136 -2.66 2.01 -16.76
N LEU A 137 -2.73 3.35 -16.69
CA LEU A 137 -3.98 4.10 -16.76
C LEU A 137 -4.63 4.06 -18.15
N GLU A 138 -3.84 4.08 -19.21
CA GLU A 138 -4.35 4.13 -20.59
C GLU A 138 -4.75 2.75 -21.12
N LYS A 139 -3.96 1.70 -20.80
CA LYS A 139 -4.11 0.39 -21.45
C LYS A 139 -4.80 -0.67 -20.60
N TYR A 140 -4.77 -0.54 -19.27
CA TYR A 140 -5.17 -1.63 -18.38
C TYR A 140 -6.26 -1.22 -17.38
N ASP A 141 -6.06 -0.15 -16.61
CA ASP A 141 -7.06 0.34 -15.67
C ASP A 141 -6.97 1.87 -15.48
N LYS A 142 -7.91 2.58 -16.12
CA LYS A 142 -8.02 4.05 -16.03
C LYS A 142 -8.35 4.59 -14.65
N HIS A 143 -8.74 3.73 -13.70
CA HIS A 143 -9.10 4.12 -12.35
C HIS A 143 -8.11 3.63 -11.29
N ASP A 144 -6.98 3.03 -11.68
CA ASP A 144 -5.95 2.56 -10.73
C ASP A 144 -5.40 3.74 -9.93
N GLN A 145 -5.88 3.88 -8.69
CA GLN A 145 -5.59 5.05 -7.86
C GLN A 145 -4.11 5.13 -7.49
N ALA A 146 -3.46 3.99 -7.29
CA ALA A 146 -2.04 3.92 -7.00
C ALA A 146 -1.19 4.53 -8.13
N SER A 147 -1.56 4.29 -9.40
CA SER A 147 -0.88 4.86 -10.57
C SER A 147 -1.18 6.35 -10.72
N VAL A 148 -2.44 6.77 -10.56
CA VAL A 148 -2.82 8.20 -10.57
C VAL A 148 -2.02 8.98 -9.52
N LEU A 149 -1.93 8.43 -8.31
CA LEU A 149 -1.22 9.05 -7.20
C LEU A 149 0.27 9.23 -7.53
N HIS A 150 0.93 8.22 -8.10
CA HIS A 150 2.34 8.32 -8.47
C HIS A 150 2.59 9.20 -9.68
N LEU A 151 1.69 9.19 -10.67
CA LEU A 151 1.76 10.10 -11.81
C LEU A 151 1.76 11.56 -11.33
N ASN A 152 0.84 11.92 -10.42
CA ASN A 152 0.77 13.26 -9.84
C ASN A 152 2.04 13.63 -9.04
N ARG A 153 2.62 12.68 -8.30
CA ARG A 153 3.88 12.91 -7.59
C ARG A 153 5.05 13.12 -8.55
N CYS A 154 5.14 12.34 -9.62
CA CYS A 154 6.17 12.53 -10.64
C CYS A 154 6.06 13.91 -11.29
N GLN A 155 4.84 14.34 -11.65
CA GLN A 155 4.60 15.68 -12.19
C GLN A 155 5.08 16.77 -11.24
N ARG A 156 4.79 16.62 -9.94
CA ARG A 156 5.29 17.54 -8.92
C ARG A 156 6.82 17.54 -8.86
N PHE A 157 7.47 16.38 -8.83
CA PHE A 157 8.92 16.28 -8.71
C PHE A 157 9.69 16.72 -9.96
N LEU A 158 9.04 16.78 -11.13
CA LEU A 158 9.63 17.44 -12.30
C LEU A 158 9.69 18.96 -12.15
N GLN A 159 8.79 19.57 -11.37
CA GLN A 159 8.76 21.01 -11.09
C GLN A 159 9.57 21.37 -9.84
N GLU A 160 9.45 20.54 -8.80
CA GLU A 160 10.10 20.68 -7.49
C GLU A 160 10.84 19.38 -7.16
N PRO A 161 12.08 19.18 -7.67
CA PRO A 161 12.83 17.98 -7.41
C PRO A 161 13.05 17.76 -5.90
N PRO A 162 12.97 16.50 -5.42
CA PRO A 162 13.23 16.20 -4.03
C PRO A 162 14.72 16.41 -3.70
N ASN A 163 14.99 16.74 -2.44
CA ASN A 163 16.34 16.93 -1.91
C ASN A 163 17.23 15.68 -2.10
N ASP A 164 18.54 15.84 -2.02
CA ASP A 164 19.51 14.75 -2.21
C ASP A 164 19.41 13.62 -1.19
N ASP A 165 18.90 13.89 0.01
CA ASP A 165 18.64 12.91 1.07
C ASP A 165 17.31 12.15 0.92
N TRP A 166 16.54 12.40 -0.14
CA TRP A 166 15.27 11.71 -0.37
C TRP A 166 15.47 10.22 -0.64
N ASP A 167 14.89 9.39 0.24
CA ASP A 167 15.01 7.94 0.30
C ASP A 167 13.87 7.20 -0.43
N GLY A 168 13.09 7.92 -1.23
CA GLY A 168 11.89 7.38 -1.88
C GLY A 168 10.66 7.36 -0.98
N GLY A 169 10.79 7.74 0.29
CA GLY A 169 9.74 7.74 1.28
C GLY A 169 8.69 8.82 1.03
N TRP A 170 7.41 8.45 1.16
CA TRP A 170 6.31 9.38 1.27
C TRP A 170 5.80 9.42 2.71
N LYS A 171 5.65 10.63 3.26
CA LYS A 171 5.00 10.80 4.56
C LYS A 171 3.50 10.57 4.38
N LEU A 172 2.97 9.52 5.00
CA LEU A 172 1.52 9.36 5.13
C LEU A 172 1.01 10.58 5.91
N LEU A 173 0.25 11.44 5.24
CA LEU A 173 -0.46 12.52 5.88
C LEU A 173 -1.62 11.87 6.66
N GLU A 174 -1.54 11.88 7.98
CA GLU A 174 -2.72 11.65 8.83
C GLU A 174 -3.70 12.82 8.56
N LYS A 175 -4.99 12.52 8.45
CA LYS A 175 -6.03 13.56 8.56
C LYS A 175 -6.18 13.97 10.01
#